data_AF-A0A3B9HXU7-F1
#
_entry.id   AF-A0A3B9HXU7-F1
#
_cell.length_a   1.000
_cell.length_b   1.000
_cell.length_c   1.000
_cell.angle_alpha   90.00
_cell.angle_beta   90.00
_cell.angle_gamma   90.00
#
_symmetry.space_group_name_H-M   'P 1'
#
loop_
_entity.id
_entity.type
_entity.pdbx_description
1 polymer ?
#
loop_
_entity_poly.entity_id
_entity_poly.type
_entity_poly.pdbx_seq_one_letter_code
_entity_poly.pdbx_strand_id
1 'polypeptide(L)'
;MPVSDSPSTRQFTEAITMKPQSPETTRIFLVEDHPVMRLGLKMMLQERGYIICGEAASESEATTLLPGAQADIAIFDLSLNGET
;
A
#
# COMPACT_ATOMS: atom_id res chain seq x y z
N MET A 1 2.79 -5.89 -59.56
CA MET A 1 3.68 -5.28 -58.56
C MET A 1 2.92 -5.19 -57.24
N PRO A 2 3.24 -6.00 -56.22
CA PRO A 2 2.56 -5.93 -54.93
C PRO A 2 3.17 -4.86 -54.01
N VAL A 3 2.26 -4.18 -53.31
CA VAL A 3 2.31 -3.33 -52.11
C VAL A 3 3.68 -2.98 -51.47
N SER A 4 3.92 -1.67 -51.29
CA SER A 4 4.99 -1.11 -50.46
C SER A 4 4.46 -0.59 -49.11
N ASP A 5 5.16 -1.00 -48.06
CA ASP A 5 5.23 -0.48 -46.70
C ASP A 5 4.03 -0.62 -45.75
N SER A 6 4.07 -1.77 -45.09
CA SER A 6 3.85 -2.09 -43.68
C SER A 6 3.72 -0.96 -42.63
N PRO A 7 3.07 -1.30 -41.48
CA PRO A 7 2.51 -0.38 -40.52
C PRO A 7 3.50 -0.01 -39.40
N SER A 8 3.51 1.25 -38.98
CA SER A 8 4.30 1.67 -37.81
C SER A 8 3.54 1.46 -36.51
N THR A 9 3.74 0.25 -35.98
CA THR A 9 3.77 -0.19 -34.58
C THR A 9 3.95 0.93 -33.54
N ARG A 10 2.98 1.04 -32.62
CA ARG A 10 3.29 1.25 -31.20
C ARG A 10 2.56 0.18 -30.39
N GLN A 11 3.27 -0.92 -30.24
CA GLN A 11 3.04 -1.96 -29.25
C GLN A 11 3.08 -1.34 -27.85
N PHE A 12 1.93 -1.20 -27.19
CA PHE A 12 1.87 -1.12 -25.73
C PHE A 12 1.94 -2.55 -25.20
N THR A 13 3.14 -3.12 -25.23
CA THR A 13 3.43 -4.43 -24.65
C THR A 13 4.15 -4.20 -23.33
N GLU A 14 3.41 -3.88 -22.29
CA GLU A 14 3.79 -4.31 -20.95
C GLU A 14 2.58 -5.03 -20.39
N ALA A 15 2.62 -6.36 -20.50
CA ALA A 15 1.80 -7.20 -19.66
C ALA A 15 2.08 -6.75 -18.23
N ILE A 16 1.14 -6.04 -17.61
CA ILE A 16 1.02 -6.00 -16.16
C ILE A 16 0.99 -7.46 -15.73
N THR A 17 2.15 -7.98 -15.36
CA THR A 17 2.29 -9.33 -14.82
C THR A 17 1.57 -9.28 -13.50
N MET A 18 0.27 -9.56 -13.53
CA MET A 18 -0.48 -9.98 -12.36
C MET A 18 0.14 -11.32 -12.00
N LYS A 19 1.14 -11.28 -11.12
CA LYS A 19 1.64 -12.46 -10.44
C LYS A 19 0.40 -13.13 -9.85
N PRO A 20 0.15 -14.42 -10.10
CA PRO A 20 -0.93 -15.12 -9.42
C PRO A 20 -0.59 -15.07 -7.94
N GLN A 21 -1.22 -14.15 -7.24
CA GLN A 21 -1.07 -14.03 -5.80
C GLN A 21 -1.79 -15.26 -5.26
N SER A 22 -1.00 -16.17 -4.66
CA SER A 22 -1.43 -16.84 -3.43
C SER A 22 -2.23 -15.85 -2.57
N PRO A 23 -3.11 -16.28 -1.67
CA PRO A 23 -3.65 -15.39 -0.67
C PRO A 23 -2.52 -14.99 0.29
N GLU A 24 -1.56 -14.19 -0.20
CA GLU A 24 -0.52 -13.53 0.56
C GLU A 24 -1.28 -12.57 1.46
N THR A 25 -1.13 -12.78 2.76
CA THR A 25 -1.73 -11.93 3.76
C THR A 25 -1.30 -10.48 3.51
N THR A 26 -2.27 -9.62 3.20
CA THR A 26 -2.01 -8.19 2.94
C THR A 26 -1.42 -7.51 4.17
N ARG A 27 -0.34 -6.76 3.95
CA ARG A 27 0.46 -6.05 4.96
C ARG A 27 0.05 -4.58 5.02
N ILE A 28 -0.30 -4.11 6.21
CA ILE A 28 -0.81 -2.77 6.47
C ILE A 28 0.16 -2.01 7.38
N PHE A 29 0.43 -0.76 7.01
CA PHE A 29 1.10 0.22 7.86
C PHE A 29 0.09 1.23 8.40
N LEU A 30 0.14 1.54 9.70
CA LEU A 30 -0.79 2.48 10.35
C LEU A 30 -0.08 3.78 10.73
N VAL A 31 -0.70 4.93 10.43
CA VAL A 31 -0.28 6.26 10.89
C VAL A 31 -1.44 6.90 11.63
N GLU A 32 -1.33 6.96 12.95
CA GLU A 32 -2.43 7.37 13.86
C GLU A 32 -1.80 7.83 15.17
N ASP A 33 -1.99 9.06 15.61
CA ASP A 33 -1.34 9.60 16.81
C ASP A 33 -2.04 9.18 18.12
N HIS A 34 -3.30 8.77 18.08
CA HIS A 34 -4.07 8.32 19.25
C HIS A 34 -3.84 6.84 19.56
N PRO A 35 -3.19 6.48 20.70
CA PRO A 35 -2.83 5.09 21.00
C PRO A 35 -4.02 4.12 21.07
N VAL A 36 -5.16 4.60 21.56
CA VAL A 36 -6.38 3.78 21.70
C VAL A 36 -6.99 3.46 20.33
N MET A 37 -7.07 4.45 19.43
CA MET A 37 -7.58 4.22 18.08
C MET A 37 -6.66 3.30 17.29
N ARG A 38 -5.34 3.52 17.38
CA ARG A 38 -4.33 2.68 16.72
C ARG A 38 -4.46 1.21 17.15
N LEU A 39 -4.60 0.96 18.45
CA LEU A 39 -4.80 -0.39 18.98
C LEU A 39 -6.09 -1.02 18.46
N GLY A 40 -7.19 -0.27 18.45
CA GLY A 40 -8.49 -0.75 17.93
C GLY A 40 -8.40 -1.14 16.44
N LEU A 41 -7.83 -0.27 15.61
CA LEU A 41 -7.61 -0.53 14.18
C LEU A 41 -6.76 -1.79 13.97
N LYS A 42 -5.66 -1.91 14.72
CA LYS A 42 -4.78 -3.09 14.66
C LYS A 42 -5.53 -4.37 14.98
N MET A 43 -6.28 -4.43 16.08
CA MET A 43 -7.05 -5.61 16.46
C MET A 43 -8.07 -5.99 15.37
N MET A 44 -8.85 -5.02 14.88
CA MET A 44 -9.88 -5.26 13.85
C MET A 44 -9.28 -5.75 12.52
N LEU A 45 -8.11 -5.23 12.13
CA LEU A 45 -7.42 -5.65 10.92
C LEU A 45 -6.80 -7.05 11.08
N GLN A 46 -6.16 -7.32 12.22
CA GLN A 46 -5.57 -8.64 12.47
C GLN A 46 -6.64 -9.74 12.56
N GLU A 47 -7.80 -9.47 13.15
CA GLU A 47 -8.95 -10.39 13.18
C GLU A 47 -9.47 -10.74 11.78
N ARG A 48 -9.31 -9.83 10.81
CA ARG A 48 -9.68 -10.05 9.39
C ARG A 48 -8.57 -10.73 8.58
N GLY A 49 -7.48 -11.11 9.23
CA GLY A 49 -6.37 -11.82 8.60
C GLY A 49 -5.36 -10.91 7.92
N TYR A 50 -5.30 -9.61 8.24
CA TYR A 50 -4.24 -8.69 7.79
C TYR A 50 -3.01 -8.74 8.71
N ILE A 51 -1.83 -8.40 8.18
CA ILE A 51 -0.60 -8.21 8.98
C ILE A 51 -0.36 -6.73 9.20
N ILE A 52 -0.18 -6.30 10.45
CA ILE A 52 0.37 -4.95 10.74
C ILE A 52 1.89 -5.03 10.63
N CYS A 53 2.45 -4.43 9.58
CA CYS A 53 3.89 -4.47 9.30
C CYS A 53 4.65 -3.26 9.85
N GLY A 54 3.95 -2.26 10.38
CA GLY A 54 4.54 -1.10 11.02
C GLY A 54 3.48 -0.11 11.50
N GLU A 55 3.90 0.77 12.39
CA GLU A 55 3.06 1.76 13.05
C GLU A 55 3.88 3.06 13.18
N ALA A 56 3.24 4.21 13.01
CA ALA A 56 3.81 5.52 13.25
C ALA A 56 2.80 6.42 13.99
N ALA A 57 3.29 7.25 14.89
CA ALA A 57 2.52 8.25 15.62
C ALA A 57 2.53 9.63 14.98
N SER A 58 3.36 9.83 13.96
CA SER A 58 3.53 11.12 13.29
C SER A 58 3.95 10.94 11.84
N GLU A 59 3.80 12.00 11.04
CA GLU A 59 4.30 12.06 9.66
C GLU A 59 5.81 11.82 9.57
N SER A 60 6.58 12.33 10.55
CA SER A 60 8.03 12.16 10.59
C SER A 60 8.43 10.69 10.81
N GLU A 61 7.74 10.00 11.71
CA GLU A 61 7.95 8.57 11.93
C GLU A 61 7.54 7.77 10.69
N ALA A 62 6.40 8.09 10.09
CA ALA A 62 5.90 7.41 8.89
C ALA A 62 6.90 7.55 7.73
N THR A 63 7.42 8.75 7.49
CA THR A 63 8.42 9.03 6.45
C THR A 63 9.70 8.20 6.64
N THR A 64 10.07 7.95 7.90
CA THR A 64 11.28 7.17 8.24
C THR A 64 11.05 5.67 8.12
N LEU A 65 9.90 5.17 8.58
CA LEU A 65 9.64 3.74 8.75
C LEU A 65 8.99 3.07 7.54
N LEU A 66 8.10 3.79 6.85
CA LEU A 66 7.28 3.24 5.76
C LEU A 66 8.12 2.67 4.60
N PRO A 67 9.23 3.30 4.14
CA PRO A 67 10.04 2.76 3.04
C PRO A 67 10.63 1.36 3.30
N GLY A 68 10.87 1.02 4.57
CA GLY A 68 11.39 -0.29 4.99
C GLY A 68 10.32 -1.31 5.40
N ALA A 69 9.06 -0.89 5.58
CA ALA A 69 8.02 -1.71 6.19
C ALA A 69 7.45 -2.80 5.26
N GLN A 70 7.71 -2.70 3.95
CA GLN A 70 7.12 -3.58 2.91
C GLN A 70 5.59 -3.64 3.04
N ALA A 71 4.95 -2.49 3.23
CA ALA A 71 3.50 -2.38 3.32
C ALA A 71 2.88 -2.49 1.92
N ASP A 72 1.78 -3.23 1.82
CA ASP A 72 0.92 -3.24 0.62
C ASP A 72 -0.03 -2.04 0.63
N ILE A 73 -0.50 -1.67 1.83
CA ILE A 73 -1.43 -0.57 2.08
C ILE A 73 -0.93 0.23 3.28
N ALA A 74 -1.02 1.55 3.21
CA ALA A 74 -0.87 2.43 4.36
C ALA A 74 -2.20 3.13 4.68
N ILE A 75 -2.57 3.18 5.96
CA ILE A 75 -3.74 3.89 6.46
C ILE A 75 -3.26 5.08 7.27
N PHE A 76 -3.71 6.28 6.89
CA PHE A 76 -3.38 7.53 7.53
C PHE A 76 -4.62 8.11 8.21
N ASP A 77 -4.50 8.45 9.49
CA ASP A 77 -5.40 9.41 10.10
C ASP A 77 -5.19 10.79 9.43
N LEU A 78 -6.28 11.46 9.12
CA LEU A 78 -6.28 12.80 8.55
C LEU A 78 -6.14 13.87 9.64
N SER A 79 -6.39 13.51 10.89
CA SER A 79 -6.42 14.39 12.05
C SER A 79 -5.14 14.31 12.87
N LEU A 80 -4.03 13.86 12.27
CA LEU A 80 -2.74 13.74 12.95
C LEU A 80 -2.39 15.05 13.65
N ASN A 81 -2.13 14.98 14.96
CA ASN A 81 -1.92 16.09 15.89
C ASN A 81 -3.19 16.81 16.39
N GLY A 82 -4.37 16.23 16.19
CA GLY A 82 -5.65 16.70 16.74
C GLY A 82 -6.27 17.90 16.02
N GLU A 83 -5.85 18.21 14.80
CA GLU A 83 -6.44 19.29 13.99
C GLU A 83 -7.62 18.77 13.16
N THR A 84 -8.83 18.80 13.72
CA THR A 84 -10.10 18.76 12.96
C THR A 84 -11.16 19.66 13.57
#